data_AF-A0A534Q8R4-F1
#
_entry.id   AF-A0A534Q8R4-F1
#
_cell.length_a   1.000
_cell.length_b   1.000
_cell.length_c   1.000
_cell.angle_alpha   90.00
_cell.angle_beta   90.00
_cell.angle_gamma   90.00
#
_symmetry.space_group_name_H-M   'P 1'
#
loop_
_entity.id
_entity.type
_entity.pdbx_description
1 polymer ?
#
loop_
_entity_poly.entity_id
_entity_poly.type
_entity_poly.pdbx_seq_one_letter_code
_entity_poly.pdbx_strand_id
1 'polypeptide(L)'
;YVDTDSVTLYFGDETSRQAFFEEVKEATPLRAVGEPAEVAALVAFLCSPEAGWMQGQVLYLDGGIFLHAPGHSVRWWRRTGRLP
;
A
#
# COMPACT_ATOMS: atom_id res chain seq x y z
N TYR A 1 6.14 -7.93 2.23
CA TYR A 1 6.94 -7.54 1.03
C TYR A 1 7.81 -8.72 0.58
N VAL A 2 8.15 -8.84 -0.71
CA VAL A 2 9.01 -9.96 -1.20
C VAL A 2 10.44 -9.45 -1.30
N ASP A 3 11.31 -9.99 -0.45
CA ASP A 3 12.71 -9.60 -0.42
C ASP A 3 13.42 -10.07 -1.70
N THR A 4 13.78 -9.11 -2.54
CA THR A 4 14.48 -9.33 -3.80
C THR A 4 15.52 -8.23 -4.00
N ASP A 5 16.55 -8.51 -4.79
CA ASP A 5 17.63 -7.56 -5.11
C ASP A 5 17.14 -6.24 -5.73
N SER A 6 15.88 -6.21 -6.21
CA SER A 6 15.26 -5.01 -6.75
C SER A 6 15.12 -3.88 -5.72
N VAL A 7 15.04 -4.18 -4.43
CA VAL A 7 14.94 -3.13 -3.40
C VAL A 7 16.24 -2.39 -3.17
N THR A 8 17.39 -3.03 -3.41
CA THR A 8 18.68 -2.33 -3.41
C THR A 8 18.74 -1.29 -4.54
N LEU A 9 18.12 -1.56 -5.70
CA LEU A 9 18.05 -0.62 -6.81
C LEU A 9 17.21 0.62 -6.49
N TYR A 10 16.13 0.49 -5.71
CA TYR A 10 15.21 1.59 -5.42
C TYR A 10 15.54 2.35 -4.13
N PHE A 11 16.06 1.65 -3.11
CA PHE A 11 16.21 2.19 -1.76
C PHE A 11 17.67 2.33 -1.33
N GLY A 12 18.63 1.84 -2.11
CA GLY A 12 20.05 2.00 -1.82
C GLY A 12 20.48 1.22 -0.57
N ASP A 13 20.74 1.94 0.52
CA ASP A 13 21.20 1.35 1.78
C ASP A 13 20.06 0.93 2.73
N GLU A 14 20.43 0.18 3.77
CA GLU A 14 19.52 -0.32 4.79
C GLU A 14 18.77 0.79 5.55
N THR A 15 19.42 1.94 5.76
CA THR A 15 18.83 3.06 6.51
C THR A 15 17.71 3.71 5.72
N SER A 16 17.97 3.93 4.43
CA SER A 16 17.03 4.48 3.46
C SER A 16 15.85 3.55 3.25
N ARG A 17 16.09 2.23 3.23
CA ARG A 17 15.06 1.20 3.20
C ARG A 17 14.14 1.26 4.44
N GLN A 18 14.70 1.35 5.64
CA GLN A 18 13.91 1.45 6.87
C GLN A 18 13.07 2.72 6.91
N ALA A 19 13.66 3.87 6.54
CA ALA A 19 12.94 5.13 6.48
C ALA A 19 11.73 5.07 5.53
N PHE A 20 11.88 4.44 4.36
CA PHE A 20 10.79 4.24 3.43
C PHE A 20 9.64 3.39 4.01
N PHE A 21 9.95 2.27 4.66
CA PHE A 21 8.92 1.41 5.23
C PHE A 21 8.16 2.11 6.37
N GLU A 22 8.85 2.92 7.18
CA GLU A 22 8.19 3.74 8.19
C GLU A 22 7.29 4.81 7.56
N GLU A 23 7.72 5.49 6.49
CA GLU A 23 6.87 6.44 5.76
C GLU A 23 5.62 5.76 5.18
N VAL A 24 5.78 4.60 4.53
CA VAL A 24 4.68 3.81 3.98
C VAL A 24 3.71 3.41 5.10
N LYS A 25 4.23 2.95 6.23
CA LYS A 25 3.44 2.59 7.40
C LYS A 25 2.67 3.80 7.95
N GLU A 26 3.28 4.98 8.00
CA GLU A 26 2.60 6.20 8.45
C GLU A 26 1.50 6.66 7.49
N ALA A 27 1.73 6.51 6.18
CA ALA A 27 0.79 6.89 5.13
C ALA A 27 -0.37 5.89 4.97
N THR A 28 -0.16 4.63 5.33
CA THR A 28 -1.17 3.57 5.22
C THR A 28 -2.20 3.69 6.35
N PRO A 29 -3.52 3.77 6.06
CA PRO A 29 -4.56 3.82 7.10
C PRO A 29 -4.49 2.70 8.14
N LEU A 30 -4.15 1.48 7.70
CA LEU A 30 -3.98 0.32 8.58
C LEU A 30 -2.72 0.41 9.48
N ARG A 31 -1.82 1.36 9.22
CA ARG A 31 -0.56 1.57 9.96
C ARG A 31 0.35 0.34 10.00
N ALA A 32 0.33 -0.44 8.93
CA ALA A 32 1.20 -1.58 8.73
C ALA A 32 1.65 -1.68 7.27
N VAL A 33 2.75 -2.41 7.05
CA VAL A 33 3.22 -2.82 5.72
C VAL A 33 2.60 -4.19 5.41
N GLY A 34 2.13 -4.36 4.17
CA GLY A 34 1.52 -5.62 3.74
C GLY A 34 2.52 -6.78 3.68
N GLU A 35 2.10 -7.93 4.18
CA GLU A 35 2.86 -9.17 4.12
C GLU A 35 2.39 -10.08 2.95
N PRO A 36 3.26 -10.94 2.39
CA PRO A 36 2.88 -11.83 1.31
C PRO A 36 1.70 -12.75 1.68
N ALA A 37 1.56 -13.08 2.97
CA ALA A 37 0.46 -13.88 3.49
C ALA A 37 -0.92 -13.23 3.27
N GLU A 38 -1.02 -11.90 3.30
CA GLU A 38 -2.29 -11.19 3.06
C GLU A 38 -2.75 -11.38 1.62
N VAL A 39 -1.82 -11.29 0.66
CA VAL A 39 -2.10 -11.53 -0.76
C VAL A 39 -2.49 -12.99 -0.98
N ALA A 40 -1.77 -13.92 -0.35
CA ALA A 40 -2.07 -15.35 -0.44
C ALA A 40 -3.47 -15.68 0.11
N ALA A 41 -3.88 -15.07 1.22
CA ALA A 41 -5.21 -15.23 1.80
C ALA A 41 -6.31 -14.70 0.87
N LEU A 42 -6.11 -13.52 0.26
CA LEU A 42 -7.06 -12.99 -0.72
C LEU A 42 -7.17 -13.92 -1.94
N VAL A 43 -6.05 -14.41 -2.47
CA VAL A 43 -6.06 -15.36 -3.60
C VAL A 43 -6.79 -16.64 -3.23
N ALA A 44 -6.53 -17.20 -2.04
CA ALA A 44 -7.23 -18.39 -1.55
C ALA A 44 -8.74 -18.17 -1.46
N PHE A 45 -9.19 -17.01 -0.99
CA PHE A 45 -10.61 -16.63 -1.01
C PHE A 45 -11.16 -16.51 -2.44
N LEU A 46 -10.45 -15.87 -3.37
CA LEU A 46 -10.91 -15.75 -4.76
C LEU A 46 -11.01 -17.09 -5.49
N CYS A 47 -10.20 -18.07 -5.11
CA CYS A 47 -10.28 -19.44 -5.63
C CYS A 47 -11.35 -20.31 -4.96
N SER A 48 -12.01 -19.81 -3.91
CA SER A 48 -13.03 -20.54 -3.17
C SER A 48 -14.42 -20.44 -3.82
N PRO A 49 -15.35 -21.39 -3.57
CA PRO A 49 -16.73 -21.30 -4.05
C PRO A 49 -17.46 -20.03 -3.61
N GLU A 50 -17.10 -19.46 -2.47
CA GLU A 50 -17.71 -18.26 -1.88
C GLU A 50 -17.52 -17.02 -2.76
N ALA A 51 -16.46 -16.98 -3.58
CA ALA A 51 -16.17 -15.89 -4.51
C ALA A 51 -16.82 -16.10 -5.90
N GLY A 52 -17.67 -17.12 -6.10
CA GLY A 52 -18.13 -17.53 -7.43
C GLY A 52 -18.85 -16.47 -8.29
N TRP A 53 -19.37 -15.41 -7.67
CA TRP A 53 -19.99 -14.26 -8.36
C TRP A 53 -19.07 -13.05 -8.56
N MET A 54 -17.84 -13.08 -8.03
CA MET A 54 -16.87 -11.98 -8.15
C MET A 54 -16.05 -12.15 -9.43
N GLN A 55 -16.42 -11.42 -10.48
CA GLN A 55 -15.77 -11.52 -11.79
C GLN A 55 -15.35 -10.14 -12.32
N GLY A 56 -14.21 -10.09 -13.01
CA GLY A 56 -13.73 -8.89 -13.70
C GLY A 56 -13.38 -7.71 -12.79
N GLN A 57 -13.16 -7.95 -11.49
CA GLN A 57 -12.87 -6.90 -10.52
C GLN A 57 -11.36 -6.66 -10.38
N VAL A 58 -10.99 -5.40 -10.18
CA VAL A 58 -9.66 -5.00 -9.68
C VAL A 58 -9.78 -4.76 -8.18
N LEU A 59 -9.09 -5.55 -7.38
CA LEU A 59 -9.12 -5.44 -5.92
C LEU A 59 -7.83 -4.81 -5.41
N TYR A 60 -7.97 -3.70 -4.67
CA TYR A 60 -6.85 -3.06 -3.97
C TYR A 60 -6.67 -3.72 -2.60
N LEU A 61 -5.52 -4.36 -2.38
CA LEU A 61 -5.12 -4.94 -1.11
C LEU A 61 -3.84 -4.27 -0.61
N ASP A 62 -4.00 -3.04 -0.12
CA ASP A 62 -2.89 -2.11 0.12
C ASP A 62 -2.99 -1.41 1.49
N GLY A 63 -3.80 -1.94 2.40
CA GLY A 63 -4.06 -1.32 3.70
C GLY A 63 -4.79 0.03 3.63
N GLY A 64 -5.34 0.39 2.46
CA GLY A 64 -6.10 1.61 2.21
C GLY A 64 -5.25 2.79 1.74
N ILE A 65 -3.96 2.60 1.44
CA ILE A 65 -3.07 3.71 1.06
C ILE A 65 -3.54 4.41 -0.23
N PHE A 66 -4.06 3.65 -1.21
CA PHE A 66 -4.59 4.22 -2.46
C PHE A 66 -5.84 5.07 -2.21
N LEU A 67 -6.74 4.62 -1.33
CA LEU A 67 -7.95 5.36 -0.97
C LEU A 67 -7.63 6.60 -0.11
N HIS A 68 -6.48 6.63 0.56
CA HIS A 68 -6.01 7.80 1.33
C HIS A 68 -5.23 8.84 0.51
N ALA A 69 -5.13 8.67 -0.81
CA ALA A 69 -4.68 9.73 -1.72
C ALA A 69 -5.57 11.01 -1.79
N PRO A 70 -6.66 11.20 -1.01
CA PRO A 70 -7.20 12.54 -0.71
C PRO A 70 -6.40 13.34 0.33
N GLY A 71 -5.37 12.75 0.97
CA GLY A 71 -4.62 13.39 2.06
C GLY A 71 -3.33 14.10 1.65
N HIS A 72 -2.62 13.61 0.62
CA HIS A 72 -1.42 14.28 0.11
C HIS A 72 -1.78 15.59 -0.59
N SER A 73 -2.92 15.64 -1.29
CA SER A 73 -3.45 16.88 -1.86
C SER A 73 -3.87 17.84 -0.75
N VAL A 74 -4.80 17.49 0.16
CA VAL A 74 -5.34 18.46 1.14
C VAL A 74 -4.26 19.01 2.09
N ARG A 75 -3.28 18.19 2.49
CA ARG A 75 -2.15 18.64 3.33
C ARG A 75 -1.15 19.48 2.54
N TRP A 76 -0.88 19.15 1.27
CA TRP A 76 -0.05 19.96 0.35
C TRP A 76 -0.71 21.30 -0.03
N TRP A 77 -2.02 21.33 -0.30
CA TRP A 77 -2.78 22.54 -0.61
C TRP A 77 -2.89 23.49 0.61
N ARG A 78 -2.99 22.94 1.84
CA ARG A 78 -2.86 23.73 3.09
C ARG A 78 -1.44 24.27 3.29
N ARG A 79 -0.42 23.51 2.90
CA ARG A 79 1.00 23.92 3.01
C ARG A 79 1.44 24.92 1.94
N THR A 80 0.78 24.94 0.77
CA THR A 80 1.07 25.82 -0.37
C THR A 80 0.10 26.99 -0.53
N GLY A 81 -0.92 27.10 0.34
CA GLY A 81 -1.84 28.25 0.39
C GLY A 81 -2.78 28.38 -0.82
N ARG A 82 -3.14 27.28 -1.48
CA ARG A 82 -3.92 27.28 -2.74
C ARG A 82 -5.36 26.75 -2.62
N LEU A 83 -5.93 26.68 -1.42
CA LEU A 83 -7.38 26.54 -1.23
C LEU A 83 -8.00 27.93 -1.01
N PRO A 84 -9.20 28.22 -1.55
CA PRO A 84 -9.95 29.41 -1.15
C PRO A 84 -10.31 29.39 0.34
#